data_AF-U6DEA6-F1
#
_entry.id   AF-U6DEA6-F1
#
_cell.length_a   1.000
_cell.length_b   1.000
_cell.length_c   1.000
_cell.angle_alpha   90.00
_cell.angle_beta   90.00
_cell.angle_gamma   90.00
#
_symmetry.space_group_name_H-M   'P 1'
#
loop_
_entity.id
_entity.type
_entity.pdbx_description
1 polymer ?
#
loop_
_entity_poly.entity_id
_entity_poly.type
_entity_poly.pdbx_seq_one_letter_code
_entity_poly.pdbx_strand_id
1 'polypeptide(L)'
;GKRLATLPTKEQKTQRLISELSLLNHKLPARVWLPTAGFDHHVVRVPHTQAVVLNSKDKAPYLIYVEVLECENFDTTTVPARIPENRIRSTRSVENLPECGITHEQRAGSFSTVPNYDNDDEAWSVDDIGELQVELPEVHTNSCDNISQFSVDSITSQESKEPVFIAAGDIRRRLSEQLAHTPTAFRRDPEDPSAVALKEPWQEKVRRIREGSPYGHLPNWRLLSVIVKCGDDLRQELLAFQVLKQLQSIWEQERVPLWIKPYKILVISADSGMIEPVVNAVSIHQVKKQSQLSLLDYFLQEHGSYTTEAFLSAQRNFVQSCAGYCLVCYLLQVKDRHNGNIL
;
A
#
# COMPACT_ATOMS: atom_id res chain seq x y z
N GLY A 1 -8.22 -6.15 -21.50
CA GLY A 1 -7.34 -5.89 -22.65
C GLY A 1 -8.08 -5.35 -23.85
N LYS A 2 -8.29 -6.16 -24.90
CA LYS A 2 -8.80 -5.73 -26.23
C LYS A 2 -10.07 -4.86 -26.20
N ARG A 3 -11.02 -5.15 -25.29
CA ARG A 3 -12.25 -4.35 -25.09
C ARG A 3 -12.01 -2.93 -24.56
N LEU A 4 -10.85 -2.64 -23.98
CA LEU A 4 -10.51 -1.31 -23.48
C LEU A 4 -9.96 -0.41 -24.60
N ALA A 5 -9.39 -1.01 -25.66
CA ALA A 5 -8.84 -0.26 -26.79
C ALA A 5 -9.92 0.49 -27.59
N THR A 6 -11.18 0.05 -27.52
CA THR A 6 -12.31 0.69 -28.20
C THR A 6 -12.80 1.96 -27.50
N LEU A 7 -12.36 2.20 -26.26
CA LEU A 7 -12.78 3.36 -25.47
C LEU A 7 -11.78 4.51 -25.65
N PRO A 8 -12.21 5.76 -25.82
CA PRO A 8 -11.32 6.89 -26.06
C PRO A 8 -10.59 7.35 -24.79
N THR A 9 -11.29 7.47 -23.65
CA THR A 9 -10.74 8.11 -22.45
C THR A 9 -10.28 7.11 -21.39
N LYS A 10 -9.30 7.52 -20.57
CA LYS A 10 -8.71 6.69 -19.51
C LYS A 10 -9.72 6.37 -18.42
N GLU A 11 -10.61 7.30 -18.10
CA GLU A 11 -11.65 7.16 -17.09
C GLU A 11 -12.65 6.09 -17.52
N GLN A 12 -13.10 6.12 -18.78
CA GLN A 12 -13.99 5.11 -19.34
C GLN A 12 -13.31 3.73 -19.37
N LYS A 13 -12.03 3.67 -19.77
CA LYS A 13 -11.24 2.43 -19.74
C LYS A 13 -11.13 1.87 -18.32
N THR A 14 -10.87 2.72 -17.33
CA THR A 14 -10.75 2.31 -15.93
C THR A 14 -12.08 1.82 -15.37
N GLN A 15 -13.18 2.54 -15.61
CA GLN A 15 -14.51 2.11 -15.18
C GLN A 15 -14.92 0.77 -15.80
N ARG A 16 -14.67 0.59 -17.11
CA ARG A 16 -14.94 -0.68 -17.80
C ARG A 16 -14.05 -1.80 -17.28
N LEU A 17 -12.77 -1.53 -17.00
CA LEU A 17 -11.85 -2.49 -16.42
C LEU A 17 -12.35 -2.99 -15.06
N ILE A 18 -12.76 -2.08 -14.16
CA ILE A 18 -13.31 -2.42 -12.84
C ILE A 18 -14.54 -3.33 -13.00
N SER A 19 -15.45 -3.00 -13.92
CA SER A 19 -16.64 -3.81 -14.19
C SER A 19 -16.28 -5.22 -14.68
N GLU A 20 -15.42 -5.34 -15.70
CA GLU A 20 -15.02 -6.66 -16.24
C GLU A 20 -14.28 -7.51 -15.20
N LEU A 21 -13.44 -6.90 -14.35
CA LEU A 21 -12.76 -7.61 -13.25
C LEU A 21 -13.72 -8.02 -12.13
N SER A 22 -14.78 -7.26 -11.87
CA SER A 22 -15.84 -7.67 -10.95
C SER A 22 -16.53 -8.94 -11.45
N LEU A 23 -16.84 -9.01 -12.76
CA LEU A 23 -17.38 -10.23 -13.36
C LEU A 23 -16.42 -11.42 -13.25
N LEU A 24 -15.11 -11.19 -13.35
CA LEU A 24 -14.10 -12.25 -13.24
C LEU A 24 -14.10 -12.92 -11.86
N ASN A 25 -14.38 -12.18 -10.79
CA ASN A 25 -14.44 -12.74 -9.43
C ASN A 25 -15.58 -13.75 -9.24
N HIS A 26 -16.62 -13.76 -10.08
CA HIS A 26 -17.63 -14.81 -10.02
C HIS A 26 -17.09 -16.19 -10.44
N LYS A 27 -15.98 -16.23 -11.16
CA LYS A 27 -15.29 -17.46 -11.59
C LYS A 27 -14.16 -17.87 -10.64
N LEU A 28 -13.93 -17.11 -9.56
CA LEU A 28 -12.88 -17.35 -8.58
C LEU A 28 -13.47 -17.75 -7.23
N PRO A 29 -12.76 -18.54 -6.40
CA PRO A 29 -11.48 -19.20 -6.67
C PRO A 29 -11.56 -20.28 -7.76
N ALA A 30 -10.45 -20.51 -8.47
CA ALA A 30 -10.34 -21.58 -9.46
C ALA A 30 -8.89 -22.10 -9.54
N ARG A 31 -8.67 -23.19 -10.27
CA ARG A 31 -7.35 -23.76 -10.52
C ARG A 31 -6.59 -22.94 -11.58
N VAL A 32 -6.24 -21.72 -11.19
CA VAL A 32 -5.55 -20.72 -12.01
C VAL A 32 -4.44 -20.09 -11.19
N TRP A 33 -3.34 -19.73 -11.84
CA TRP A 33 -2.17 -19.11 -11.22
C TRP A 33 -1.64 -17.97 -12.10
N LEU A 34 -0.80 -17.11 -11.51
CA LEU A 34 -0.03 -16.09 -12.21
C LEU A 34 1.41 -16.58 -12.42
N PRO A 35 1.86 -16.85 -13.65
CA PRO A 35 3.21 -17.34 -13.91
C PRO A 35 4.33 -16.36 -13.52
N THR A 36 4.00 -15.11 -13.22
CA THR A 36 4.97 -14.12 -12.73
C THR A 36 5.40 -14.37 -11.29
N ALA A 37 4.62 -15.09 -10.48
CA ALA A 37 5.01 -15.46 -9.13
C ALA A 37 6.13 -16.50 -9.14
N GLY A 38 6.99 -16.47 -8.12
CA GLY A 38 8.05 -17.47 -7.92
C GLY A 38 7.65 -18.61 -6.98
N PHE A 39 6.36 -18.82 -6.75
CA PHE A 39 5.82 -19.80 -5.80
C PHE A 39 4.47 -20.32 -6.31
N ASP A 40 4.12 -21.54 -5.92
CA ASP A 40 2.86 -22.20 -6.28
C ASP A 40 1.69 -21.60 -5.52
N HIS A 41 0.59 -21.33 -6.21
CA HIS A 41 -0.56 -20.67 -5.60
C HIS A 41 -1.84 -20.82 -6.43
N HIS A 42 -2.97 -20.58 -5.77
CA HIS A 42 -4.28 -20.45 -6.41
C HIS A 42 -4.76 -19.00 -6.36
N VAL A 43 -5.24 -18.47 -7.49
CA VAL A 43 -5.90 -17.14 -7.50
C VAL A 43 -7.28 -17.27 -6.88
N VAL A 44 -7.53 -16.47 -5.84
CA VAL A 44 -8.79 -16.50 -5.08
C VAL A 44 -9.66 -15.28 -5.29
N ARG A 45 -9.06 -14.12 -5.58
CA ARG A 45 -9.79 -12.85 -5.75
C ARG A 45 -8.96 -11.83 -6.52
N VAL A 46 -9.64 -10.93 -7.22
CA VAL A 46 -9.06 -9.74 -7.85
C VAL A 46 -9.76 -8.51 -7.26
N PRO A 47 -9.10 -7.68 -6.42
CA PRO A 47 -9.66 -6.43 -5.91
C PRO A 47 -9.85 -5.43 -7.05
N HIS A 48 -10.99 -5.53 -7.74
CA HIS A 48 -11.27 -4.82 -8.99
C HIS A 48 -11.20 -3.30 -8.84
N THR A 49 -11.58 -2.74 -7.68
CA THR A 49 -11.55 -1.28 -7.42
C THR A 49 -10.14 -0.69 -7.39
N GLN A 50 -9.12 -1.53 -7.23
CA GLN A 50 -7.72 -1.11 -7.16
C GLN A 50 -7.03 -1.16 -8.53
N ALA A 51 -7.68 -1.72 -9.56
CA ALA A 51 -7.12 -1.81 -10.89
C ALA A 51 -7.04 -0.44 -11.58
N VAL A 52 -5.98 -0.19 -12.33
CA VAL A 52 -5.76 1.09 -13.01
C VAL A 52 -5.24 0.89 -14.42
N VAL A 53 -5.75 1.70 -15.35
CA VAL A 53 -5.23 1.80 -16.72
C VAL A 53 -4.04 2.76 -16.73
N LEU A 54 -2.92 2.34 -17.31
CA LEU A 54 -1.70 3.12 -17.42
C LEU A 54 -1.71 3.96 -18.71
N ASN A 55 -0.95 5.05 -18.70
CA ASN A 55 -0.79 5.92 -19.87
C ASN A 55 0.01 5.19 -20.97
N SER A 56 -0.60 5.02 -22.13
CA SER A 56 0.09 4.58 -23.35
C SER A 56 -0.59 5.19 -24.56
N LYS A 57 0.17 5.40 -25.65
CA LYS A 57 -0.33 5.99 -26.90
C LYS A 57 -1.59 5.27 -27.43
N ASP A 58 -1.54 3.94 -27.62
CA ASP A 58 -2.62 3.24 -28.34
C ASP A 58 -3.19 1.98 -27.65
N LYS A 59 -2.40 1.25 -26.86
CA LYS A 59 -2.75 -0.15 -26.47
C LYS A 59 -3.24 -0.36 -25.03
N ALA A 60 -3.36 0.73 -24.27
CA ALA A 60 -3.95 0.82 -22.94
C ALA A 60 -3.56 -0.34 -21.99
N PRO A 61 -2.27 -0.47 -21.63
CA PRO A 61 -1.84 -1.41 -20.62
C PRO A 61 -2.48 -1.07 -19.29
N TYR A 62 -2.74 -2.08 -18.46
CA TYR A 62 -3.42 -1.88 -17.19
C TYR A 62 -2.78 -2.72 -16.09
N LEU A 63 -2.69 -2.12 -14.90
CA LEU A 63 -2.18 -2.72 -13.68
C LEU A 63 -3.34 -3.32 -12.90
N ILE A 64 -3.21 -4.58 -12.51
CA ILE A 64 -4.13 -5.26 -11.60
C ILE A 64 -3.37 -5.80 -10.40
N TYR A 65 -4.09 -5.90 -9.28
CA TYR A 65 -3.66 -6.61 -8.09
C TYR A 65 -4.46 -7.90 -7.98
N VAL A 66 -3.82 -8.98 -7.58
CA VAL A 66 -4.40 -10.31 -7.55
C VAL A 66 -4.09 -10.96 -6.21
N GLU A 67 -5.13 -11.38 -5.51
CA GLU A 67 -5.02 -12.09 -4.25
C GLU A 67 -4.90 -13.58 -4.52
N VAL A 68 -3.91 -14.18 -3.88
CA VAL A 68 -3.57 -15.58 -4.07
C VAL A 68 -3.39 -16.27 -2.73
N LEU A 69 -3.66 -17.57 -2.69
CA LEU A 69 -3.29 -18.44 -1.57
C LEU A 69 -2.14 -19.32 -2.01
N GLU A 70 -1.00 -19.15 -1.33
CA GLU A 70 0.18 -19.97 -1.53
C GLU A 70 -0.08 -21.42 -1.11
N CYS A 71 0.45 -22.36 -1.90
CA CYS A 71 0.35 -23.79 -1.67
C CYS A 71 1.70 -24.44 -1.95
N GLU A 72 1.96 -25.61 -1.35
CA GLU A 72 3.23 -26.32 -1.53
C GLU A 72 3.41 -26.85 -2.96
N ASN A 73 2.32 -27.33 -3.55
CA ASN A 73 2.33 -27.86 -4.90
C ASN A 73 0.97 -27.60 -5.58
N PHE A 74 1.02 -26.91 -6.70
CA PHE A 74 -0.17 -26.52 -7.46
C PHE A 74 -0.94 -27.73 -8.03
N ASP A 75 -0.24 -28.81 -8.36
CA ASP A 75 -0.83 -29.98 -9.00
C ASP A 75 -1.62 -30.85 -8.02
N THR A 76 -1.15 -30.99 -6.79
CA THR A 76 -1.76 -31.85 -5.78
C THR A 76 -2.79 -31.14 -4.91
N THR A 77 -2.61 -29.84 -4.66
CA THR A 77 -3.48 -29.08 -3.76
C THR A 77 -4.85 -28.82 -4.41
N THR A 78 -5.92 -29.00 -3.64
CA THR A 78 -7.29 -28.70 -4.10
C THR A 78 -7.56 -27.20 -4.15
N VAL A 79 -8.46 -26.79 -5.04
CA VAL A 79 -8.86 -25.38 -5.16
C VAL A 79 -9.50 -24.89 -3.83
N PRO A 80 -9.10 -23.72 -3.31
CA PRO A 80 -9.70 -23.15 -2.10
C PRO A 80 -11.20 -22.89 -2.24
N ALA A 81 -11.95 -23.09 -1.15
CA ALA A 81 -13.38 -22.78 -1.13
C ALA A 81 -13.65 -21.27 -1.19
N ARG A 82 -14.75 -20.88 -1.83
CA ARG A 82 -15.15 -19.47 -1.92
C ARG A 82 -15.68 -18.96 -0.58
N ILE A 83 -15.10 -17.88 -0.07
CA ILE A 83 -15.59 -17.17 1.12
C ILE A 83 -16.53 -16.04 0.66
N PRO A 84 -17.79 -15.98 1.12
CA PRO A 84 -18.71 -14.90 0.77
C PRO A 84 -18.20 -13.54 1.27
N GLU A 85 -18.35 -12.49 0.46
CA GLU A 85 -17.88 -11.13 0.76
C GLU A 85 -18.56 -10.50 2.00
N ASN A 86 -19.76 -10.97 2.38
CA ASN A 86 -20.60 -10.38 3.43
C ASN A 86 -20.39 -10.94 4.85
N ARG A 87 -19.34 -11.73 5.11
CA ARG A 87 -19.09 -12.14 6.50
C ARG A 87 -18.47 -10.97 7.25
N ILE A 88 -19.34 -10.11 7.80
CA ILE A 88 -19.01 -9.20 8.90
C ILE A 88 -18.15 -10.00 9.87
N ARG A 89 -16.98 -9.46 10.21
CA ARG A 89 -16.12 -10.01 11.26
C ARG A 89 -16.95 -10.05 12.53
N SER A 90 -17.58 -11.19 12.82
CA SER A 90 -17.95 -11.51 14.18
C SER A 90 -16.61 -11.70 14.87
N THR A 91 -16.17 -10.68 15.59
CA THR A 91 -15.09 -10.79 16.55
C THR A 91 -15.44 -11.98 17.44
N ARG A 92 -14.73 -13.09 17.30
CA ARG A 92 -14.76 -14.17 18.29
C ARG A 92 -14.12 -13.62 19.56
N SER A 93 -14.91 -12.92 20.34
CA SER A 93 -14.65 -12.59 21.74
C SER A 93 -15.48 -13.52 22.61
N VAL A 94 -15.22 -14.82 22.50
CA VAL A 94 -15.77 -15.88 23.37
C VAL A 94 -14.69 -16.92 23.65
N GLU A 95 -13.51 -16.45 24.04
CA GLU A 95 -12.55 -17.23 24.81
C GLU A 95 -12.17 -16.31 25.97
N ASN A 96 -12.39 -16.77 27.21
CA ASN A 96 -12.27 -16.06 28.51
C ASN A 96 -13.58 -15.61 29.18
N LEU A 97 -14.46 -16.58 29.49
CA LEU A 97 -15.34 -16.47 30.66
C LEU A 97 -15.04 -17.66 31.59
N PRO A 98 -14.79 -17.44 32.89
CA PRO A 98 -14.61 -18.53 33.84
C PRO A 98 -15.93 -19.26 34.08
N GLU A 99 -15.86 -20.60 34.13
CA GLU A 99 -16.96 -21.48 34.51
C GLU A 99 -17.49 -21.09 35.90
N CYS A 100 -18.75 -20.66 35.97
CA CYS A 100 -19.51 -20.68 37.21
C CYS A 100 -20.73 -21.57 36.99
N GLY A 101 -20.68 -22.77 37.56
CA GLY A 101 -21.74 -23.77 37.44
C GLY A 101 -22.97 -23.36 38.24
N ILE A 102 -24.13 -23.37 37.59
CA ILE A 102 -25.44 -23.51 38.25
C ILE A 102 -26.30 -24.43 37.38
N THR A 103 -27.01 -25.30 38.07
CA THR A 103 -27.70 -26.53 37.68
C THR A 103 -28.94 -26.36 36.78
N HIS A 104 -29.21 -27.45 36.06
CA HIS A 104 -30.43 -27.82 35.32
C HIS A 104 -31.77 -27.39 35.97
N GLU A 105 -32.67 -26.77 35.19
CA GLU A 105 -34.06 -27.17 34.91
C GLU A 105 -34.97 -25.98 34.50
N GLN A 106 -35.98 -26.28 33.66
CA GLN A 106 -37.19 -25.49 33.32
C GLN A 106 -37.01 -24.35 32.29
N ARG A 107 -37.89 -24.06 31.32
CA ARG A 107 -39.06 -24.70 30.68
C ARG A 107 -39.41 -23.78 29.50
N ALA A 108 -40.06 -24.32 28.47
CA ALA A 108 -40.55 -23.57 27.31
C ALA A 108 -41.61 -22.50 27.67
N GLY A 109 -41.69 -21.43 26.86
CA GLY A 109 -42.91 -20.68 26.59
C GLY A 109 -42.88 -19.18 26.89
N SER A 110 -43.14 -18.41 25.82
CA SER A 110 -44.19 -17.36 25.76
C SER A 110 -43.73 -15.98 25.30
N PHE A 111 -44.36 -15.61 24.18
CA PHE A 111 -44.45 -14.31 23.54
C PHE A 111 -45.22 -13.31 24.44
N SER A 112 -44.78 -12.05 24.48
CA SER A 112 -45.59 -10.93 24.98
C SER A 112 -45.30 -9.67 24.18
N THR A 113 -46.18 -9.36 23.25
CA THR A 113 -46.43 -8.02 22.68
C THR A 113 -47.15 -7.12 23.67
N VAL A 114 -46.85 -5.82 23.62
CA VAL A 114 -47.74 -4.62 23.53
C VAL A 114 -47.14 -3.43 24.32
N PRO A 115 -47.53 -2.16 24.07
CA PRO A 115 -47.90 -1.51 22.80
C PRO A 115 -47.23 -0.11 22.62
N ASN A 116 -47.36 0.42 21.40
CA ASN A 116 -47.16 1.84 21.05
C ASN A 116 -48.24 2.72 21.71
N TYR A 117 -47.84 3.93 22.13
CA TYR A 117 -48.69 5.12 22.14
C TYR A 117 -47.91 6.30 21.58
N ASP A 118 -48.55 6.97 20.62
CA ASP A 118 -48.11 8.11 19.82
C ASP A 118 -47.84 9.37 20.67
N ASN A 119 -46.89 10.23 20.24
CA ASN A 119 -47.22 11.61 19.87
C ASN A 119 -46.05 12.34 19.18
N ASP A 120 -46.43 13.28 18.33
CA ASP A 120 -45.69 13.98 17.28
C ASP A 120 -44.56 14.97 17.69
N ASP A 121 -43.77 15.30 16.66
CA ASP A 121 -43.17 16.61 16.35
C ASP A 121 -41.92 17.15 17.10
N GLU A 122 -40.82 17.19 16.34
CA GLU A 122 -40.05 18.41 16.01
C GLU A 122 -39.48 19.27 17.15
N ALA A 123 -38.16 19.19 17.39
CA ALA A 123 -37.35 20.35 17.77
C ALA A 123 -35.84 20.07 17.69
N TRP A 124 -35.18 20.76 16.77
CA TRP A 124 -33.76 21.07 16.88
C TRP A 124 -33.54 22.10 18.00
N SER A 125 -32.58 21.86 18.89
CA SER A 125 -31.77 22.96 19.44
C SER A 125 -30.45 22.44 19.99
N VAL A 126 -29.39 23.04 19.44
CA VAL A 126 -28.01 23.06 19.94
C VAL A 126 -27.95 24.10 21.08
N ASP A 127 -26.93 23.96 21.93
CA ASP A 127 -26.51 24.87 23.03
C ASP A 127 -27.01 24.51 24.45
N ASP A 128 -26.12 23.87 25.23
CA ASP A 128 -25.72 24.32 26.58
C ASP A 128 -24.82 23.25 27.24
N ILE A 129 -23.49 23.44 27.18
CA ILE A 129 -22.57 22.84 28.16
C ILE A 129 -21.98 23.98 28.97
N GLY A 130 -22.64 24.25 30.09
CA GLY A 130 -22.14 25.07 31.18
C GLY A 130 -21.02 24.35 31.93
N GLU A 131 -20.14 25.18 32.47
CA GLU A 131 -18.99 24.86 33.32
C GLU A 131 -19.36 23.92 34.48
N LEU A 132 -18.54 22.88 34.66
CA LEU A 132 -18.47 22.11 35.91
C LEU A 132 -17.00 22.03 36.34
N GLN A 133 -16.62 22.95 37.22
CA GLN A 133 -15.45 22.82 38.10
C GLN A 133 -15.72 21.70 39.10
N VAL A 134 -14.76 20.77 39.24
CA VAL A 134 -14.74 19.83 40.36
C VAL A 134 -13.33 19.83 40.96
N GLU A 135 -13.26 20.31 42.20
CA GLU A 135 -12.08 20.37 43.06
C GLU A 135 -11.63 18.97 43.52
N LEU A 136 -10.30 18.81 43.63
CA LEU A 136 -9.60 17.66 44.23
C LEU A 136 -9.68 17.69 45.76
N PRO A 137 -9.43 16.54 46.40
CA PRO A 137 -8.55 16.53 47.57
C PRO A 137 -7.36 15.57 47.46
N GLU A 138 -6.25 16.02 48.05
CA GLU A 138 -4.91 15.45 48.08
C GLU A 138 -4.80 14.14 48.90
N VAL A 139 -3.95 13.20 48.46
CA VAL A 139 -3.25 12.24 49.34
C VAL A 139 -1.84 11.97 48.81
N HIS A 140 -0.86 12.20 49.68
CA HIS A 140 0.58 11.99 49.48
C HIS A 140 0.96 10.50 49.48
N THR A 141 1.91 10.08 48.64
CA THR A 141 2.99 9.13 49.04
C THR A 141 4.25 9.35 48.20
N ASN A 142 5.38 9.43 48.89
CA ASN A 142 6.75 9.53 48.36
C ASN A 142 7.28 8.15 47.97
N SER A 143 8.02 8.03 46.85
CA SER A 143 9.16 7.11 46.76
C SER A 143 10.10 7.49 45.61
N CYS A 144 11.36 7.65 45.96
CA CYS A 144 12.53 7.95 45.15
C CYS A 144 12.98 6.78 44.25
N ASP A 145 13.58 7.07 43.09
CA ASP A 145 14.95 6.63 42.78
C ASP A 145 15.53 7.21 41.46
N ASN A 146 16.52 8.10 41.66
CA ASN A 146 17.81 8.25 40.99
C ASN A 146 17.96 7.99 39.47
N ILE A 147 18.21 9.06 38.69
CA ILE A 147 19.31 9.05 37.70
C ILE A 147 19.84 10.47 37.36
N SER A 148 21.12 10.64 37.68
CA SER A 148 22.20 11.46 37.13
C SER A 148 21.97 12.91 36.67
N GLN A 149 22.50 13.81 37.50
CA GLN A 149 22.99 15.15 37.16
C GLN A 149 24.21 15.06 36.22
N PHE A 150 24.35 16.07 35.33
CA PHE A 150 25.57 16.76 34.88
C PHE A 150 25.43 17.25 33.43
N SER A 151 24.88 18.46 33.26
CA SER A 151 25.41 19.53 32.41
C SER A 151 24.52 20.78 32.55
N VAL A 152 24.95 21.64 33.48
CA VAL A 152 24.66 23.08 33.56
C VAL A 152 25.84 23.76 32.82
N ASP A 153 25.70 24.74 31.92
CA ASP A 153 25.28 26.15 32.02
C ASP A 153 25.21 26.65 30.55
N SER A 154 24.48 27.65 30.07
CA SER A 154 24.06 28.95 30.60
C SER A 154 22.92 29.48 29.71
N ILE A 155 21.95 30.20 30.27
CA ILE A 155 21.58 31.54 29.79
C ILE A 155 20.93 32.32 30.92
N THR A 156 21.59 33.41 31.30
CA THR A 156 21.03 34.49 32.09
C THR A 156 19.97 35.22 31.25
N SER A 157 18.75 35.36 31.76
CA SER A 157 17.88 36.53 31.56
C SER A 157 16.64 36.39 32.43
N GLN A 158 16.47 37.36 33.32
CA GLN A 158 15.27 37.57 34.11
C GLN A 158 14.10 37.88 33.17
N GLU A 159 13.07 37.05 33.18
CA GLU A 159 11.67 37.47 33.06
C GLU A 159 10.74 36.27 33.32
N SER A 160 9.84 36.47 34.28
CA SER A 160 8.72 35.63 34.70
C SER A 160 8.16 34.65 33.67
N LYS A 161 8.23 33.33 33.92
CA LYS A 161 7.35 32.35 33.26
C LYS A 161 6.95 31.19 34.18
N GLU A 162 5.65 31.00 34.26
CA GLU A 162 4.92 29.90 34.89
C GLU A 162 5.45 28.52 34.47
N PRO A 163 5.29 27.47 35.30
CA PRO A 163 5.66 26.11 34.91
C PRO A 163 4.88 25.71 33.64
N VAL A 164 5.60 25.43 32.56
CA VAL A 164 5.01 24.99 31.30
C VAL A 164 4.40 23.59 31.51
N PHE A 165 3.10 23.55 31.78
CA PHE A 165 2.31 22.33 31.74
C PHE A 165 2.22 21.86 30.28
N ILE A 166 3.02 20.87 29.92
CA ILE A 166 2.83 20.17 28.65
C ILE A 166 1.67 19.20 28.86
N ALA A 167 0.48 19.58 28.39
CA ALA A 167 -0.68 18.70 28.40
C ALA A 167 -0.36 17.40 27.65
N ALA A 168 -0.82 16.25 28.13
CA ALA A 168 -0.65 14.98 27.42
C ALA A 168 -1.18 15.03 25.96
N GLY A 169 -2.15 15.92 25.70
CA GLY A 169 -2.64 16.25 24.37
C GLY A 169 -1.59 16.90 23.46
N ASP A 170 -0.66 17.70 24.00
CA ASP A 170 0.44 18.31 23.24
C ASP A 170 1.55 17.33 22.90
N ILE A 171 1.81 16.36 23.79
CA ILE A 171 2.71 15.24 23.50
C ILE A 171 2.08 14.38 22.41
N ARG A 172 0.79 14.07 22.53
CA ARG A 172 0.05 13.29 21.54
C ARG A 172 -0.06 14.02 20.21
N ARG A 173 -0.24 15.34 20.20
CA ARG A 173 -0.21 16.19 19.01
C ARG A 173 1.18 16.19 18.38
N ARG A 174 2.25 16.40 19.16
CA ARG A 174 3.62 16.36 18.63
C ARG A 174 4.03 14.98 18.11
N LEU A 175 3.63 13.90 18.78
CA LEU A 175 3.84 12.54 18.29
C LEU A 175 3.04 12.29 17.02
N SER A 176 1.79 12.76 16.97
CA SER A 176 0.93 12.67 15.78
C SER A 176 1.40 13.56 14.64
N GLU A 177 2.04 14.71 14.91
CA GLU A 177 2.68 15.59 13.93
C GLU A 177 3.99 14.98 13.43
N GLN A 178 4.78 14.35 14.30
CA GLN A 178 5.97 13.55 13.91
C GLN A 178 5.60 12.29 13.12
N LEU A 179 4.47 11.64 13.44
CA LEU A 179 3.88 10.54 12.65
C LEU A 179 3.21 11.03 11.36
N ALA A 180 2.71 12.27 11.32
CA ALA A 180 2.13 12.89 10.13
C ALA A 180 3.19 13.45 9.16
N HIS A 181 4.46 13.47 9.54
CA HIS A 181 5.59 13.60 8.61
C HIS A 181 5.86 12.27 7.88
N THR A 182 4.81 11.64 7.36
CA THR A 182 4.92 10.69 6.26
C THR A 182 5.01 11.48 4.95
N PRO A 183 5.92 11.13 4.02
CA PRO A 183 6.30 12.02 2.93
C PRO A 183 5.13 12.26 1.98
N THR A 184 4.85 13.54 1.74
CA THR A 184 4.10 14.10 0.60
C THR A 184 3.19 13.11 -0.15
N ALA A 185 1.99 12.82 0.35
CA ALA A 185 0.99 12.13 -0.48
C ALA A 185 0.82 12.93 -1.79
N PHE A 186 1.02 12.28 -2.95
CA PHE A 186 0.83 12.97 -4.22
C PHE A 186 -0.61 13.47 -4.29
N ARG A 187 -0.79 14.77 -4.62
CA ARG A 187 -2.12 15.30 -4.91
C ARG A 187 -2.71 14.48 -6.05
N ARG A 188 -3.99 14.14 -5.93
CA ARG A 188 -4.73 13.38 -6.94
C ARG A 188 -4.75 14.23 -8.23
N ASP A 189 -3.92 13.84 -9.19
CA ASP A 189 -3.90 14.43 -10.53
C ASP A 189 -5.09 13.85 -11.30
N PRO A 190 -6.08 14.67 -11.71
CA PRO A 190 -7.21 14.21 -12.52
C PRO A 190 -6.76 13.56 -13.83
N GLU A 191 -5.64 13.99 -14.41
CA GLU A 191 -5.12 13.46 -15.68
C GLU A 191 -4.34 12.14 -15.49
N ASP A 192 -3.82 11.88 -14.28
CA ASP A 192 -3.12 10.64 -13.97
C ASP A 192 -3.47 10.02 -12.62
N PRO A 193 -4.64 9.37 -12.51
CA PRO A 193 -5.00 8.60 -11.32
C PRO A 193 -4.05 7.40 -11.06
N SER A 194 -3.25 6.98 -12.06
CA SER A 194 -2.34 5.83 -11.90
C SER A 194 -1.12 6.15 -11.05
N ALA A 195 -0.64 7.40 -11.10
CA ALA A 195 0.46 7.86 -10.28
C ALA A 195 0.17 7.77 -8.78
N VAL A 196 -1.05 8.11 -8.37
CA VAL A 196 -1.48 7.99 -6.96
C VAL A 196 -1.52 6.53 -6.53
N ALA A 197 -2.06 5.66 -7.40
CA ALA A 197 -2.06 4.23 -7.12
C ALA A 197 -0.63 3.66 -7.03
N LEU A 198 0.32 4.15 -7.83
CA LEU A 198 1.71 3.67 -7.81
C LEU A 198 2.56 4.22 -6.65
N LYS A 199 2.25 5.41 -6.12
CA LYS A 199 3.01 6.01 -5.00
C LYS A 199 2.64 5.46 -3.62
N GLU A 200 1.41 4.98 -3.44
CA GLU A 200 1.07 4.33 -2.18
C GLU A 200 2.08 3.22 -1.90
N PRO A 201 2.79 3.26 -0.74
CA PRO A 201 3.75 2.23 -0.39
C PRO A 201 3.12 0.85 -0.48
N TRP A 202 3.81 -0.09 -1.11
CA TRP A 202 3.33 -1.44 -1.33
C TRP A 202 2.80 -2.10 -0.05
N GLN A 203 3.47 -1.87 1.08
CA GLN A 203 3.07 -2.41 2.38
C GLN A 203 1.71 -1.89 2.86
N GLU A 204 1.43 -0.60 2.68
CA GLU A 204 0.15 0.01 3.05
C GLU A 204 -0.96 -0.49 2.14
N LYS A 205 -0.68 -0.59 0.85
CA LYS A 205 -1.62 -1.15 -0.12
C LYS A 205 -1.99 -2.59 0.20
N VAL A 206 -0.98 -3.42 0.51
CA VAL A 206 -1.18 -4.80 0.94
C VAL A 206 -2.04 -4.83 2.19
N ARG A 207 -1.76 -3.99 3.20
CA ARG A 207 -2.55 -3.92 4.44
C ARG A 207 -4.01 -3.56 4.16
N ARG A 208 -4.26 -2.49 3.39
CA ARG A 208 -5.62 -2.02 3.07
C ARG A 208 -6.42 -3.08 2.32
N ILE A 209 -5.82 -3.72 1.32
CA ILE A 209 -6.48 -4.77 0.54
C ILE A 209 -6.72 -6.00 1.40
N ARG A 210 -5.75 -6.37 2.25
CA ARG A 210 -5.87 -7.51 3.18
C ARG A 210 -7.00 -7.31 4.17
N GLU A 211 -7.14 -6.10 4.73
CA GLU A 211 -8.18 -5.78 5.71
C GLU A 211 -9.61 -5.88 5.13
N GLY A 212 -9.78 -5.43 3.88
CA GLY A 212 -11.04 -5.52 3.14
C GLY A 212 -11.24 -6.82 2.36
N SER A 213 -10.34 -7.80 2.48
CA SER A 213 -10.43 -9.07 1.78
C SER A 213 -11.10 -10.16 2.64
N PRO A 214 -12.04 -10.94 2.06
CA PRO A 214 -12.56 -12.15 2.71
C PRO A 214 -11.46 -13.20 3.00
N TYR A 215 -10.39 -13.22 2.21
CA TYR A 215 -9.28 -14.18 2.33
C TYR A 215 -8.10 -13.62 3.13
N GLY A 216 -8.09 -12.32 3.44
CA GLY A 216 -6.92 -11.65 4.01
C GLY A 216 -6.50 -12.14 5.39
N HIS A 217 -7.40 -12.80 6.15
CA HIS A 217 -7.09 -13.38 7.45
C HIS A 217 -6.26 -14.68 7.36
N LEU A 218 -6.17 -15.31 6.18
CA LEU A 218 -5.44 -16.55 6.00
C LEU A 218 -3.92 -16.33 6.04
N PRO A 219 -3.15 -17.26 6.62
CA PRO A 219 -1.70 -17.11 6.77
C PRO A 219 -0.95 -17.23 5.43
N ASN A 220 -1.47 -18.03 4.50
CA ASN A 220 -0.92 -18.21 3.16
C ASN A 220 -1.45 -17.19 2.13
N TRP A 221 -2.17 -16.15 2.59
CA TRP A 221 -2.65 -15.09 1.72
C TRP A 221 -1.50 -14.18 1.29
N ARG A 222 -1.43 -13.92 -0.02
CA ARG A 222 -0.46 -13.01 -0.62
C ARG A 222 -1.12 -12.14 -1.67
N LEU A 223 -0.59 -10.93 -1.82
CA LEU A 223 -0.99 -10.02 -2.88
C LEU A 223 0.10 -10.01 -3.96
N LEU A 224 -0.31 -10.16 -5.21
CA LEU A 224 0.52 -10.00 -6.39
C LEU A 224 0.06 -8.80 -7.20
N SER A 225 0.94 -8.27 -8.03
CA SER A 225 0.61 -7.20 -8.99
C SER A 225 1.16 -7.56 -10.36
N VAL A 226 0.41 -7.24 -11.40
CA VAL A 226 0.82 -7.50 -12.79
C VAL A 226 0.29 -6.42 -13.72
N ILE A 227 1.14 -5.96 -14.63
CA ILE A 227 0.74 -5.11 -15.75
C ILE A 227 0.41 -6.02 -16.91
N VAL A 228 -0.81 -5.93 -17.41
CA VAL A 228 -1.26 -6.69 -18.58
C VAL A 228 -1.15 -5.78 -19.81
N LYS A 229 -0.35 -6.22 -20.79
CA LYS A 229 -0.20 -5.53 -22.09
C LYS A 229 -0.89 -6.35 -23.17
N CYS A 230 -1.90 -5.76 -23.80
CA CYS A 230 -2.66 -6.40 -24.89
C CYS A 230 -2.41 -5.64 -26.19
N GLY A 231 -1.79 -6.31 -27.15
CA GLY A 231 -1.40 -5.79 -28.44
C GLY A 231 0.09 -5.44 -28.54
N ASP A 232 0.87 -5.57 -27.47
CA ASP A 232 2.32 -5.33 -27.51
C ASP A 232 3.08 -6.66 -27.59
N ASP A 233 4.08 -6.72 -28.46
CA ASP A 233 5.01 -7.84 -28.54
C ASP A 233 6.09 -7.67 -27.48
N LEU A 234 6.08 -8.54 -26.45
CA LEU A 234 7.03 -8.46 -25.34
C LEU A 234 8.28 -9.33 -25.53
N ARG A 235 8.50 -9.90 -26.73
CA ARG A 235 9.67 -10.75 -26.98
C ARG A 235 10.99 -9.98 -26.93
N GLN A 236 10.99 -8.72 -27.37
CA GLN A 236 12.17 -7.85 -27.27
C GLN A 236 12.48 -7.51 -25.80
N GLU A 237 11.45 -7.21 -25.01
CA GLU A 237 11.56 -6.97 -23.57
C GLU A 237 12.02 -8.23 -22.83
N LEU A 238 11.57 -9.42 -23.24
CA LEU A 238 12.02 -10.69 -22.66
C LEU A 238 13.51 -10.92 -22.93
N LEU A 239 13.99 -10.64 -24.13
CA LEU A 239 15.43 -10.71 -24.45
C LEU A 239 16.22 -9.71 -23.58
N ALA A 240 15.74 -8.47 -23.46
CA ALA A 240 16.38 -7.48 -22.59
C ALA A 240 16.41 -7.93 -21.13
N PHE A 241 15.33 -8.54 -20.63
CA PHE A 241 15.28 -9.13 -19.28
C PHE A 241 16.34 -10.22 -19.08
N GLN A 242 16.54 -11.11 -20.05
CA GLN A 242 17.57 -12.15 -19.97
C GLN A 242 18.98 -11.56 -19.91
N VAL A 243 19.27 -10.55 -20.74
CA VAL A 243 20.58 -9.88 -20.71
C VAL A 243 20.78 -9.11 -19.41
N LEU A 244 19.75 -8.43 -18.90
CA LEU A 244 19.79 -7.77 -17.59
C LEU A 244 20.09 -8.76 -16.46
N LYS A 245 19.48 -9.95 -16.48
CA LYS A 245 19.78 -11.01 -15.52
C LYS A 245 21.22 -11.49 -15.63
N GLN A 246 21.72 -11.69 -16.85
CA GLN A 246 23.10 -12.12 -17.06
C GLN A 246 24.11 -11.08 -16.59
N LEU A 247 23.91 -9.79 -16.90
CA LEU A 247 24.77 -8.69 -16.44
C LEU A 247 24.76 -8.57 -14.92
N GLN A 248 23.59 -8.71 -14.29
CA GLN A 248 23.46 -8.74 -12.84
C GLN A 248 24.33 -9.84 -12.22
N SER A 249 24.26 -11.07 -12.75
CA SER A 249 25.09 -12.18 -12.26
C SER A 249 26.59 -11.96 -12.48
N ILE A 250 27.00 -11.35 -13.60
CA ILE A 250 28.40 -11.02 -13.86
C ILE A 250 28.92 -10.01 -12.84
N TRP A 251 28.17 -8.92 -12.60
CA TRP A 251 28.60 -7.90 -11.63
C TRP A 251 28.63 -8.42 -10.20
N GLU A 252 27.72 -9.32 -9.83
CA GLU A 252 27.74 -10.00 -8.54
C GLU A 252 28.97 -10.91 -8.39
N GLN A 253 29.31 -11.68 -9.42
CA GLN A 253 30.50 -12.54 -9.44
C GLN A 253 31.80 -11.75 -9.33
N GLU A 254 31.91 -10.65 -10.09
CA GLU A 254 33.08 -9.77 -10.09
C GLU A 254 33.10 -8.76 -8.92
N ARG A 255 32.11 -8.84 -8.01
CA ARG A 255 31.96 -7.96 -6.85
C ARG A 255 31.91 -6.47 -7.21
N VAL A 256 31.36 -6.16 -8.37
CA VAL A 256 31.16 -4.78 -8.84
C VAL A 256 29.82 -4.28 -8.29
N PRO A 257 29.79 -3.18 -7.51
CA PRO A 257 28.59 -2.72 -6.82
C PRO A 257 27.67 -1.91 -7.75
N LEU A 258 27.40 -2.42 -8.95
CA LEU A 258 26.40 -1.86 -9.86
C LEU A 258 25.03 -2.41 -9.54
N TRP A 259 24.01 -1.58 -9.75
CA TRP A 259 22.64 -1.94 -9.39
C TRP A 259 21.72 -1.86 -10.60
N ILE A 260 20.99 -2.93 -10.89
CA ILE A 260 19.90 -2.96 -11.85
C ILE A 260 18.76 -3.82 -11.30
N LYS A 261 17.54 -3.54 -11.73
CA LYS A 261 16.35 -4.29 -11.34
C LYS A 261 15.72 -4.96 -12.56
N PRO A 262 16.09 -6.20 -12.90
CA PRO A 262 15.37 -6.98 -13.90
C PRO A 262 13.97 -7.28 -13.38
N TYR A 263 12.94 -6.93 -14.15
CA TYR A 263 11.54 -7.19 -13.84
C TYR A 263 11.00 -8.29 -14.75
N LYS A 264 10.20 -9.22 -14.21
CA LYS A 264 9.79 -10.41 -14.95
C LYS A 264 8.87 -10.06 -16.12
N ILE A 265 9.15 -10.68 -17.26
CA ILE A 265 8.34 -10.61 -18.47
C ILE A 265 7.75 -11.98 -18.75
N LEU A 266 6.45 -12.02 -19.03
CA LEU A 266 5.74 -13.21 -19.48
C LEU A 266 5.16 -12.93 -20.86
N VAL A 267 5.69 -13.61 -21.88
CA VAL A 267 5.14 -13.59 -23.24
C VAL A 267 4.03 -14.62 -23.32
N ILE A 268 2.80 -14.17 -23.61
CA ILE A 268 1.62 -15.04 -23.74
C ILE A 268 1.37 -15.38 -25.21
N SER A 269 1.50 -14.38 -26.09
CA SER A 269 1.40 -14.52 -27.53
C SER A 269 2.36 -13.54 -28.23
N ALA A 270 2.40 -13.56 -29.56
CA ALA A 270 3.16 -12.60 -30.35
C ALA A 270 2.65 -11.14 -30.20
N ASP A 271 1.44 -10.95 -29.67
CA ASP A 271 0.78 -9.65 -29.49
C ASP A 271 0.27 -9.45 -28.05
N SER A 272 0.70 -10.25 -27.07
CA SER A 272 0.27 -10.05 -25.69
C SER A 272 1.24 -10.62 -24.67
N GLY A 273 1.24 -10.01 -23.50
CA GLY A 273 1.99 -10.52 -22.38
C GLY A 273 1.73 -9.75 -21.09
N MET A 274 2.49 -10.13 -20.08
CA MET A 274 2.40 -9.59 -18.74
C MET A 274 3.78 -9.14 -18.27
N ILE A 275 3.80 -8.09 -17.47
CA ILE A 275 5.00 -7.52 -16.87
C ILE A 275 4.78 -7.43 -15.37
N GLU A 276 5.73 -7.90 -14.58
CA GLU A 276 5.77 -7.64 -13.15
C GLU A 276 6.16 -6.17 -12.91
N PRO A 277 5.28 -5.34 -12.33
CA PRO A 277 5.60 -3.93 -12.08
C PRO A 277 6.69 -3.80 -11.01
N VAL A 278 7.52 -2.76 -11.15
CA VAL A 278 8.40 -2.33 -10.06
C VAL A 278 7.56 -1.58 -9.03
N VAL A 279 7.39 -2.17 -7.85
CA VAL A 279 6.67 -1.55 -6.73
C VAL A 279 7.50 -0.43 -6.08
N ASN A 280 6.83 0.55 -5.46
CA ASN A 280 7.46 1.71 -4.81
C ASN A 280 8.34 2.55 -5.75
N ALA A 281 8.03 2.57 -7.05
CA ALA A 281 8.76 3.34 -8.04
C ALA A 281 7.78 4.12 -8.92
N VAL A 282 8.12 5.37 -9.25
CA VAL A 282 7.30 6.29 -10.04
C VAL A 282 8.18 6.98 -11.06
N SER A 283 7.67 7.28 -12.25
CA SER A 283 8.52 7.83 -13.31
C SER A 283 9.10 9.20 -12.91
N ILE A 284 10.33 9.50 -13.37
CA ILE A 284 10.96 10.80 -13.14
C ILE A 284 10.07 11.94 -13.67
N HIS A 285 9.35 11.70 -14.76
CA HIS A 285 8.36 12.65 -15.28
C HIS A 285 7.28 12.96 -14.25
N GLN A 286 6.74 11.92 -13.59
CA GLN A 286 5.70 12.08 -12.59
C GLN A 286 6.22 12.76 -11.31
N VAL A 287 7.44 12.39 -10.87
CA VAL A 287 8.12 13.07 -9.75
C VAL A 287 8.20 14.56 -10.02
N LYS A 288 8.73 14.97 -11.18
CA LYS A 288 8.85 16.39 -11.56
C LYS A 288 7.49 17.08 -11.69
N LYS A 289 6.49 16.42 -12.30
CA LYS A 289 5.14 16.99 -12.47
C LYS A 289 4.48 17.26 -11.11
N GLN A 290 4.71 16.42 -10.11
CA GLN A 290 4.00 16.51 -8.83
C GLN A 290 4.76 17.30 -7.77
N SER A 291 6.10 17.20 -7.72
CA SER A 291 6.91 18.01 -6.80
C SER A 291 7.09 19.44 -7.31
N GLN A 292 7.08 19.64 -8.64
CA GLN A 292 7.49 20.90 -9.28
C GLN A 292 8.91 21.33 -8.89
N LEU A 293 9.76 20.36 -8.53
CA LEU A 293 11.14 20.56 -8.10
C LEU A 293 12.13 19.99 -9.12
N SER A 294 13.39 20.42 -9.01
CA SER A 294 14.49 19.70 -9.65
C SER A 294 14.66 18.32 -9.00
N LEU A 295 15.34 17.40 -9.69
CA LEU A 295 15.56 16.06 -9.12
C LEU A 295 16.48 16.12 -7.89
N LEU A 296 17.43 17.06 -7.86
CA LEU A 296 18.29 17.27 -6.69
C LEU A 296 17.49 17.80 -5.50
N ASP A 297 16.63 18.79 -5.72
CA ASP A 297 15.78 19.35 -4.67
C ASP A 297 14.78 18.31 -4.14
N TYR A 298 14.27 17.44 -5.03
CA TYR A 298 13.45 16.30 -4.61
C TYR A 298 14.22 15.34 -3.70
N PHE A 299 15.48 15.02 -4.03
CA PHE A 299 16.32 14.20 -3.15
C PHE A 299 16.56 14.88 -1.80
N LEU A 300 16.78 16.19 -1.78
CA LEU A 300 16.97 16.94 -0.54
C LEU A 300 15.70 16.98 0.32
N GLN A 301 14.54 17.08 -0.32
CA GLN A 301 13.24 17.08 0.36
C GLN A 301 12.88 15.69 0.92
N GLU A 302 13.10 14.62 0.14
CA GLU A 302 12.67 13.26 0.48
C GLU A 302 13.67 12.53 1.38
N HIS A 303 14.98 12.82 1.24
CA HIS A 303 16.06 12.10 1.95
C HIS A 303 16.86 12.99 2.91
N GLY A 304 16.56 14.29 2.98
CA GLY A 304 17.22 15.23 3.88
C GLY A 304 18.41 15.96 3.24
N SER A 305 19.12 16.75 4.04
CA SER A 305 20.22 17.61 3.55
C SER A 305 21.44 16.80 3.07
N TYR A 306 22.38 17.48 2.41
CA TYR A 306 23.59 16.89 1.83
C TYR A 306 24.44 16.02 2.78
N THR A 307 24.32 16.22 4.09
CA THR A 307 25.11 15.51 5.10
C THR A 307 24.34 14.39 5.80
N THR A 308 23.05 14.20 5.51
CA THR A 308 22.30 13.09 6.10
C THR A 308 22.72 11.77 5.47
N GLU A 309 22.82 10.72 6.28
CA GLU A 309 23.10 9.36 5.78
C GLU A 309 22.06 8.90 4.77
N ALA A 310 20.80 9.30 4.96
CA ALA A 310 19.72 9.00 4.02
C ALA A 310 19.97 9.61 2.63
N PHE A 311 20.40 10.88 2.54
CA PHE A 311 20.74 11.51 1.26
C PHE A 311 21.98 10.87 0.64
N LEU A 312 23.04 10.64 1.41
CA LEU A 312 24.28 10.03 0.91
C LEU A 312 24.04 8.60 0.39
N SER A 313 23.26 7.80 1.12
CA SER A 313 22.85 6.47 0.68
C SER A 313 21.98 6.51 -0.57
N ALA A 314 20.99 7.42 -0.65
CA ALA A 314 20.15 7.59 -1.82
C ALA A 314 20.97 8.04 -3.05
N GLN A 315 21.90 8.98 -2.87
CA GLN A 315 22.81 9.43 -3.92
C GLN A 315 23.72 8.30 -4.40
N ARG A 316 24.27 7.49 -3.49
CA ARG A 316 25.07 6.31 -3.85
C ARG A 316 24.25 5.32 -4.70
N ASN A 317 23.02 5.03 -4.29
CA ASN A 317 22.12 4.15 -5.05
C ASN A 317 21.79 4.73 -6.43
N PHE A 318 21.59 6.06 -6.51
CA PHE A 318 21.38 6.75 -7.79
C PHE A 318 22.59 6.62 -8.71
N VAL A 319 23.82 6.80 -8.21
CA VAL A 319 25.04 6.66 -9.01
C VAL A 319 25.24 5.22 -9.47
N GLN A 320 25.11 4.24 -8.58
CA GLN A 320 25.26 2.81 -8.90
C GLN A 320 24.23 2.33 -9.92
N SER A 321 22.98 2.78 -9.78
CA SER A 321 21.92 2.44 -10.73
C SER A 321 22.09 3.14 -12.08
N CYS A 322 22.45 4.41 -12.07
CA CYS A 322 22.72 5.19 -13.28
C CYS A 322 23.87 4.57 -14.08
N ALA A 323 24.99 4.25 -13.42
CA ALA A 323 26.13 3.57 -14.06
C ALA A 323 25.72 2.20 -14.64
N GLY A 324 24.94 1.41 -13.89
CA GLY A 324 24.46 0.10 -14.34
C GLY A 324 23.59 0.21 -15.60
N TYR A 325 22.58 1.07 -15.56
CA TYR A 325 21.70 1.29 -16.72
C TYR A 325 22.38 2.01 -17.89
N CYS A 326 23.42 2.83 -17.66
CA CYS A 326 24.25 3.40 -18.72
C CYS A 326 24.96 2.30 -19.52
N LEU A 327 25.59 1.33 -18.83
CA LEU A 327 26.23 0.19 -19.49
C LEU A 327 25.22 -0.68 -20.24
N VAL A 328 24.06 -0.96 -19.62
CA VAL A 328 22.97 -1.68 -20.28
C VAL A 328 22.53 -0.97 -21.56
N CYS A 329 22.28 0.34 -21.49
CA CYS A 329 21.83 1.12 -22.64
C CYS A 329 22.86 1.13 -23.77
N TYR A 330 24.15 1.20 -23.42
CA TYR A 330 25.25 1.12 -24.36
C TYR A 330 25.34 -0.25 -25.05
N LEU A 331 25.34 -1.33 -24.28
CA LEU A 331 25.50 -2.70 -24.79
C LEU A 331 24.29 -3.17 -25.62
N LEU A 332 23.07 -2.92 -25.13
CA LEU A 332 21.83 -3.34 -25.81
C LEU A 332 21.36 -2.32 -26.86
N GLN A 333 22.06 -1.19 -27.00
CA GLN A 333 21.66 -0.08 -27.88
C GLN A 333 20.22 0.38 -27.63
N VAL A 334 19.82 0.47 -26.36
CA VAL A 334 18.46 0.85 -25.97
C VAL A 334 18.13 2.26 -26.48
N LYS A 335 17.01 2.37 -27.21
CA LYS A 335 16.49 3.64 -27.73
C LYS A 335 15.31 4.12 -26.90
N ASP A 336 14.72 5.26 -27.27
CA ASP A 336 13.54 5.85 -26.62
C ASP A 336 13.74 6.07 -25.10
N ARG A 337 14.82 6.77 -24.74
CA ARG A 337 15.15 7.13 -23.37
C ARG A 337 14.61 8.52 -23.05
N HIS A 338 13.59 8.57 -22.20
CA HIS A 338 12.97 9.81 -21.71
C HIS A 338 12.48 9.60 -20.27
N ASN A 339 12.17 10.68 -19.56
CA ASN A 339 11.79 10.66 -18.13
C ASN A 339 10.51 9.84 -17.80
N GLY A 340 9.77 9.40 -18.81
CA GLY A 340 8.61 8.51 -18.65
C GLY A 340 8.99 7.02 -18.61
N ASN A 341 10.14 6.66 -19.18
CA ASN A 341 10.67 5.29 -19.22
C ASN A 341 11.74 5.03 -18.14
N ILE A 342 12.03 6.04 -17.30
CA ILE A 342 12.96 5.96 -16.17
C ILE A 342 12.13 6.18 -14.90
N LEU A 343 12.21 5.21 -13.99
CA LEU A 343 11.52 5.16 -12.70
C LEU A 343 12.46 5.55 -11.56
#